data_AF-A0A099EU17-F1
#
_entry.id   AF-A0A099EU17-F1
#
_cell.length_a   1.000
_cell.length_b   1.000
_cell.length_c   1.000
_cell.angle_alpha   90.00
_cell.angle_beta   90.00
_cell.angle_gamma   90.00
#
_symmetry.space_group_name_H-M   'P 1'
#
loop_
_entity.id
_entity.type
_entity.pdbx_description
1 polymer ?
#
loop_
_entity_poly.entity_id
_entity_poly.type
_entity_poly.pdbx_seq_one_letter_code
_entity_poly.pdbx_strand_id
1 'polypeptide(L)'
;VRFHWDLANAYSMRCRVSQNWAGAGWGGMVIPRIGMEVLVEFLEGDPDKPVVVGNVFNGKNDAPYPLPAHKTRAVWRSNTHQGSGFNEISF
;
A
#
# COMPACT_ATOMS: atom_id res chain seq x y z
N VAL A 1 -7.38 -8.64 0.26
CA VAL A 1 -6.43 -8.69 -0.86
C VAL A 1 -6.93 -9.69 -1.89
N ARG A 2 -6.54 -9.59 -3.15
CA ARG A 2 -6.81 -10.63 -4.16
C ARG A 2 -5.47 -11.14 -4.66
N PHE A 3 -5.21 -12.42 -4.44
CA PHE A 3 -3.97 -13.04 -4.86
C PHE A 3 -4.02 -13.36 -6.35
N HIS A 4 -2.88 -13.24 -7.04
CA HIS A 4 -2.83 -13.47 -8.48
C HIS A 4 -3.08 -14.93 -8.89
N TRP A 5 -2.82 -15.87 -7.98
CA TRP A 5 -3.07 -17.29 -8.18
C TRP A 5 -4.52 -17.70 -7.85
N ASP A 6 -5.36 -16.80 -7.31
CA ASP A 6 -6.77 -17.07 -7.08
C ASP A 6 -7.60 -16.88 -8.36
N LEU A 7 -7.97 -18.00 -8.98
CA LEU A 7 -8.80 -18.05 -10.19
C LEU A 7 -10.31 -17.94 -9.89
N ALA A 8 -10.72 -18.21 -8.65
CA ALA A 8 -12.13 -18.20 -8.24
C ALA A 8 -12.62 -16.79 -7.89
N ASN A 9 -11.71 -15.82 -7.76
CA ASN A 9 -12.00 -14.44 -7.37
C ASN A 9 -12.69 -14.36 -6.00
N ALA A 10 -12.27 -15.20 -5.08
CA ALA A 10 -12.80 -15.24 -3.73
C ALA A 10 -12.33 -14.02 -2.93
N TYR A 11 -13.09 -13.68 -1.89
CA TYR A 11 -12.64 -12.69 -0.91
C TYR A 11 -11.63 -13.32 0.04
N SER A 12 -10.47 -12.67 0.21
CA SER A 12 -9.53 -13.08 1.26
C SER A 12 -10.08 -12.79 2.66
N MET A 13 -9.47 -13.40 3.67
CA MET A 13 -9.60 -12.95 5.04
C MET A 13 -9.10 -11.50 5.23
N ARG A 14 -9.41 -10.90 6.38
CA ARG A 14 -8.83 -9.62 6.79
C ARG A 14 -7.34 -9.82 7.12
N CYS A 15 -6.49 -9.05 6.46
CA CYS A 15 -5.05 -9.07 6.68
C CYS A 15 -4.64 -7.88 7.54
N ARG A 16 -3.67 -8.09 8.45
CA ARG A 16 -2.99 -6.96 9.11
C ARG A 16 -2.08 -6.24 8.12
N VAL A 17 -1.81 -4.97 8.38
CA VAL A 17 -0.98 -4.12 7.52
C VAL A 17 0.12 -3.49 8.35
N SER A 18 1.37 -3.77 7.99
CA SER A 18 2.55 -3.12 8.55
C SER A 18 2.48 -1.62 8.37
N GLN A 19 2.87 -0.87 9.40
CA GLN A 19 2.93 0.60 9.37
C GLN A 19 4.38 1.03 9.54
N ASN A 20 4.71 2.24 9.11
CA ASN A 20 6.06 2.79 9.30
C ASN A 20 6.42 2.94 10.78
N TRP A 21 5.43 3.17 11.65
CA TRP A 21 5.59 3.29 13.09
C TRP A 21 4.26 3.03 13.78
N ALA A 22 4.20 2.06 14.71
CA ALA A 22 2.97 1.71 15.41
C ALA A 22 3.21 1.48 16.90
N GLY A 23 2.46 2.20 17.74
CA GLY A 23 2.46 2.06 19.20
C GLY A 23 1.05 2.07 19.78
N ALA A 24 0.94 2.01 21.11
CA ALA A 24 -0.34 2.00 21.82
C ALA A 24 -1.02 3.39 21.79
N GLY A 25 -1.70 3.70 20.70
CA GLY A 25 -2.44 4.96 20.51
C GLY A 25 -1.64 6.07 19.81
N TRP A 26 -0.48 5.76 19.24
CA TRP A 26 0.40 6.72 18.58
C TRP A 26 1.18 6.06 17.43
N GLY A 27 1.65 6.85 16.46
CA GLY A 27 2.39 6.37 15.28
C GLY A 27 1.88 6.95 13.96
N GLY A 28 2.24 6.28 12.86
CA GLY A 28 1.76 6.58 11.51
C GLY A 28 0.68 5.59 11.06
N MET A 29 -0.26 6.08 10.24
CA MET A 29 -1.34 5.25 9.69
C MET A 29 -1.57 5.57 8.22
N VAL A 30 -1.30 4.59 7.35
CA VAL A 30 -1.64 4.64 5.93
C VAL A 30 -2.37 3.36 5.56
N ILE A 31 -3.63 3.50 5.17
CA ILE A 31 -4.50 2.37 4.83
C ILE A 31 -4.44 2.14 3.31
N PRO A 32 -4.00 0.96 2.83
CA PRO A 32 -4.08 0.62 1.42
C PRO A 32 -5.51 0.71 0.91
N ARG A 33 -5.70 1.36 -0.24
CA ARG A 33 -7.03 1.52 -0.87
C ARG A 33 -7.27 0.44 -1.91
N ILE A 34 -8.55 0.26 -2.27
CA ILE A 34 -8.96 -0.67 -3.34
C ILE A 34 -8.21 -0.32 -4.63
N GLY A 35 -7.59 -1.33 -5.24
CA GLY A 35 -6.83 -1.20 -6.50
C GLY A 35 -5.34 -0.94 -6.33
N MET A 36 -4.85 -0.65 -5.12
CA MET A 36 -3.42 -0.58 -4.83
C MET A 36 -2.80 -1.99 -4.79
N GLU A 37 -1.56 -2.09 -5.24
CA GLU A 37 -0.77 -3.32 -5.14
C GLU A 37 0.00 -3.35 -3.82
N VAL A 38 -0.01 -4.52 -3.18
CA VAL A 38 0.58 -4.74 -1.86
C VAL A 38 1.45 -5.98 -1.87
N LEU A 39 2.53 -5.94 -1.09
CA LEU A 39 3.35 -7.10 -0.80
C LEU A 39 2.75 -7.82 0.41
N VAL A 40 2.46 -9.10 0.26
CA VAL A 40 1.94 -9.96 1.33
C VAL A 40 3.00 -10.98 1.70
N GLU A 41 3.37 -10.98 2.98
CA GLU A 41 4.19 -12.02 3.58
C GLU A 41 3.30 -13.00 4.34
N PHE A 42 3.76 -14.24 4.46
CA PHE A 42 3.08 -15.31 5.17
C PHE A 42 3.90 -15.67 6.42
N LEU A 43 3.30 -15.50 7.61
CA LEU A 43 4.01 -15.72 8.87
C LEU A 43 4.46 -17.17 8.97
N GLU A 44 5.76 -17.40 9.19
CA GLU A 44 6.37 -18.74 9.21
C GLU A 44 6.19 -19.52 7.89
N GLY A 45 5.90 -18.81 6.80
CA GLY A 45 5.60 -19.43 5.50
C GLY A 45 4.20 -20.03 5.40
N ASP A 46 3.33 -19.83 6.39
CA ASP A 46 1.97 -20.36 6.43
C ASP A 46 1.00 -19.53 5.55
N PRO A 47 0.48 -20.09 4.44
CA PRO A 47 -0.44 -19.38 3.52
C PRO A 47 -1.71 -18.86 4.19
N ASP A 48 -2.11 -19.46 5.32
CA ASP A 48 -3.30 -19.07 6.08
C ASP A 48 -3.05 -17.90 7.05
N LYS A 49 -1.80 -17.42 7.16
CA LYS A 49 -1.41 -16.29 8.04
C LYS A 49 -0.80 -15.12 7.25
N PRO A 50 -1.56 -14.48 6.34
CA PRO A 50 -1.07 -13.36 5.55
C PRO A 50 -0.95 -12.06 6.35
N VAL A 51 0.11 -11.30 6.10
CA VAL A 51 0.33 -9.93 6.59
C VAL A 51 0.82 -9.06 5.43
N VAL A 52 0.22 -7.89 5.25
CA VAL A 52 0.71 -6.90 4.28
C VAL A 52 1.93 -6.22 4.86
N VAL A 53 3.06 -6.28 4.16
CA VAL A 53 4.35 -5.74 4.63
C VAL A 53 4.83 -4.53 3.83
N GLY A 54 4.21 -4.24 2.69
CA GLY A 54 4.55 -3.08 1.88
C GLY A 54 3.55 -2.79 0.78
N ASN A 55 3.78 -1.65 0.12
CA ASN A 55 3.03 -1.16 -1.02
C ASN A 55 3.99 -0.87 -2.16
N VAL A 56 3.57 -1.15 -3.40
CA VAL A 56 4.41 -0.94 -4.58
C VAL A 56 3.66 -0.18 -5.66
N PHE A 57 4.39 0.69 -6.35
CA PHE A 57 3.94 1.28 -7.62
C PHE A 57 4.06 0.26 -8.75
N ASN A 58 3.23 0.41 -9.78
CA ASN A 58 3.20 -0.46 -10.95
C ASN A 58 2.70 0.33 -12.17
N GLY A 59 2.60 -0.30 -13.35
CA GLY A 59 2.19 0.40 -14.58
C GLY A 59 0.77 0.97 -14.61
N LYS A 60 -0.06 0.69 -13.60
CA LYS A 60 -1.39 1.31 -13.42
C LYS A 60 -1.37 2.35 -12.28
N ASN A 61 -0.57 2.11 -11.25
CA ASN A 61 -0.40 2.99 -10.09
C ASN A 61 1.00 3.60 -10.15
N ASP A 62 1.15 4.72 -10.86
CA ASP A 62 2.43 5.38 -11.04
C ASP A 62 2.96 6.03 -9.75
N ALA A 63 4.27 6.24 -9.72
CA ALA A 63 4.89 7.08 -8.70
C ALA A 63 4.33 8.52 -8.76
N PRO A 64 4.31 9.28 -7.63
CA PRO A 64 3.69 10.60 -7.57
C PRO A 64 4.29 11.63 -8.55
N TYR A 65 5.54 11.44 -8.96
CA TYR A 65 6.20 12.24 -9.99
C TYR A 65 6.90 11.33 -11.01
N PRO A 66 6.99 11.76 -12.28
CA PRO A 66 7.72 11.02 -13.30
C PRO A 66 9.17 10.74 -12.92
N LEU A 67 9.57 9.47 -13.02
CA LEU A 67 10.95 9.02 -12.84
C LEU A 67 11.55 8.61 -14.20
N PRO A 68 12.84 8.85 -14.45
CA PRO A 68 13.87 9.31 -13.51
C PRO A 68 14.00 10.85 -13.38
N ALA A 69 13.16 11.64 -14.06
CA ALA A 69 13.28 13.10 -14.09
C ALA A 69 13.28 13.75 -12.69
N HIS A 70 12.47 13.24 -11.76
CA HIS A 70 12.36 13.75 -10.39
C HIS A 70 13.03 12.86 -9.33
N LYS A 71 14.12 12.16 -9.70
CA LYS A 71 14.82 11.20 -8.82
C LYS A 71 15.37 11.75 -7.50
N THR A 72 15.48 13.07 -7.35
CA THR A 72 15.98 13.72 -6.13
C THR A 72 14.89 14.07 -5.13
N ARG A 73 13.61 13.85 -5.45
CA ARG A 73 12.48 14.22 -4.60
C ARG A 73 12.13 13.11 -3.61
N ALA A 74 11.93 13.47 -2.35
CA ALA A 74 11.24 12.63 -1.37
C ALA A 74 9.80 13.13 -1.20
N VAL A 75 8.82 12.22 -1.25
CA VAL A 75 7.40 12.63 -1.37
C VAL A 75 6.49 11.79 -0.50
N TRP A 76 5.60 12.47 0.22
CA TRP A 76 4.46 11.88 0.88
C TRP A 76 3.19 12.60 0.43
N ARG A 77 2.47 11.98 -0.52
CA ARG A 77 1.27 12.53 -1.16
C ARG A 77 0.04 11.67 -0.83
N SER A 78 -1.06 12.32 -0.48
CA SER A 78 -2.38 11.68 -0.30
C SER A 78 -3.21 11.72 -1.59
N ASN A 79 -4.46 11.27 -1.53
CA ASN A 79 -5.42 11.46 -2.62
C ASN A 79 -6.80 11.70 -2.01
N THR A 80 -7.49 12.77 -2.40
CA THR A 80 -8.84 13.05 -1.93
C THR A 80 -9.76 11.88 -2.29
N HIS A 81 -10.50 11.34 -1.31
CA HIS A 81 -11.45 10.25 -1.57
C HIS A 81 -12.77 10.85 -2.05
N GLN A 82 -13.31 10.35 -3.16
CA GLN A 82 -14.57 10.83 -3.77
C GLN A 82 -14.55 12.34 -4.10
N GLY A 83 -13.38 12.86 -4.47
CA GLY A 83 -13.19 14.26 -4.86
C GLY A 83 -11.90 14.42 -5.66
N SER A 84 -11.44 15.65 -5.80
CA SER A 84 -10.21 15.99 -6.53
C SER A 84 -9.12 16.51 -5.60
N GLY A 85 -7.86 16.40 -6.04
CA GLY A 85 -6.70 16.93 -5.35
C GLY A 85 -6.04 15.97 -4.36
N PHE A 86 -5.06 16.51 -3.63
CA PHE A 86 -4.24 15.80 -2.66
C PHE A 86 -3.66 16.77 -1.63
N ASN A 87 -3.20 16.23 -0.51
CA ASN A 87 -2.27 16.91 0.40
C ASN A 87 -0.88 16.29 0.20
N GLU A 88 0.18 17.09 0.21
CA GLU A 88 1.55 16.60 0.00
C GLU A 88 2.56 17.30 0.91
N ILE A 89 3.53 16.53 1.40
CA ILE A 89 4.82 17.02 1.88
C ILE A 89 5.89 16.47 0.94
N SER A 90 6.74 17.33 0.40
CA SER A 90 7.87 16.93 -0.43
C SER A 90 9.13 17.75 -0.15
N PHE A 91 10.29 17.13 -0.36
CA PHE A 91 11.63 17.70 -0.17
C PHE A 91 12.48 17.46 -1.42
#